data_AF-Q9U773-F1
#
_entry.id   AF-Q9U773-F1
#
_cell.length_a   1.000
_cell.length_b   1.000
_cell.length_c   1.000
_cell.angle_alpha   90.00
_cell.angle_beta   90.00
_cell.angle_gamma   90.00
#
_symmetry.space_group_name_H-M   'P 1'
#
loop_
_entity.id
_entity.type
_entity.pdbx_description
1 polymer ?
#
loop_
_entity_poly.entity_id
_entity_poly.type
_entity_poly.pdbx_seq_one_letter_code
_entity_poly.pdbx_strand_id
1 'polypeptide(L)'
;DIVRGRDLFRGNDEEKKKRDELEKNLKTIFGKIHSRLTKDAQNYYEDNDTDKNYYQLREDWWKVHRDQVWEAITCEAKSDDKYN
;
A
#
# COMPACT_ATOMS: atom_id res chain seq x y z
N ASP A 1 -0.85 -6.94 2.32
CA ASP A 1 0.63 -6.81 2.27
C ASP A 1 1.15 -6.09 1.04
N ILE A 2 0.54 -6.30 -0.12
CA ILE A 2 0.88 -5.62 -1.39
C ILE A 2 0.97 -4.08 -1.22
N VAL A 3 -0.09 -3.43 -0.73
CA VAL A 3 -0.12 -1.97 -0.52
C VAL A 3 1.03 -1.48 0.38
N ARG A 4 1.49 -2.34 1.29
CA ARG A 4 2.52 -2.02 2.29
C ARG A 4 3.93 -2.38 1.85
N GLY A 5 4.10 -2.97 0.67
CA GLY A 5 5.40 -3.45 0.19
C GLY A 5 5.93 -4.67 0.96
N ARG A 6 5.07 -5.43 1.66
CA ARG A 6 5.45 -6.63 2.44
C ARG A 6 5.04 -7.95 1.81
N ASP A 7 4.52 -7.92 0.59
CA ASP A 7 4.06 -9.12 -0.09
C ASP A 7 5.24 -10.04 -0.45
N LEU A 8 5.21 -11.29 0.04
CA LEU A 8 6.29 -12.27 -0.15
C LEU A 8 6.04 -13.22 -1.34
N PHE A 9 4.93 -13.07 -2.07
CA PHE A 9 4.59 -13.98 -3.14
C PHE A 9 5.55 -13.81 -4.31
N ARG A 10 6.40 -14.82 -4.56
CA ARG A 10 7.47 -14.75 -5.58
C ARG A 10 6.99 -15.05 -7.00
N GLY A 11 5.94 -15.85 -7.15
CA GLY A 11 5.28 -16.17 -8.41
C GLY A 11 6.17 -16.80 -9.50
N ASN A 12 5.56 -17.07 -10.66
CA ASN A 12 6.27 -17.36 -11.91
C ASN A 12 6.78 -16.08 -12.57
N ASP A 13 7.50 -16.18 -13.68
CA ASP A 13 8.12 -15.00 -14.32
C ASP A 13 7.11 -14.01 -14.91
N GLU A 14 5.91 -14.45 -15.29
CA GLU A 14 4.85 -13.55 -15.74
C GLU A 14 4.27 -12.76 -14.57
N GLU A 15 4.01 -13.43 -13.45
CA GLU A 15 3.51 -12.81 -12.21
C GLU A 15 4.50 -11.81 -11.63
N LYS A 16 5.82 -12.10 -11.70
CA LYS A 16 6.86 -11.16 -11.28
C LYS A 16 6.81 -9.86 -12.07
N LYS A 17 6.68 -9.93 -13.41
CA LYS A 17 6.61 -8.73 -14.26
C LYS A 17 5.40 -7.86 -13.88
N LYS A 18 4.22 -8.48 -13.71
CA LYS A 18 3.01 -7.78 -13.26
C LYS A 18 3.19 -7.15 -11.87
N ARG A 19 3.87 -7.84 -10.95
CA ARG A 19 4.18 -7.32 -9.62
C ARG A 19 5.16 -6.15 -9.67
N ASP A 20 6.18 -6.19 -10.52
CA ASP A 20 7.14 -5.10 -10.68
C ASP A 20 6.46 -3.84 -11.24
N GLU A 21 5.54 -4.00 -12.20
CA GLU A 21 4.68 -2.91 -12.69
C GLU A 21 3.79 -2.34 -11.59
N LEU A 22 3.14 -3.20 -10.80
CA LEU A 22 2.32 -2.81 -9.67
C LEU A 22 3.13 -2.03 -8.61
N GLU A 23 4.30 -2.53 -8.23
CA GLU A 23 5.16 -1.89 -7.23
C GLU A 23 5.68 -0.53 -7.74
N LYS A 24 6.05 -0.43 -9.03
CA LYS A 24 6.42 0.86 -9.64
C LYS A 24 5.28 1.88 -9.58
N ASN A 25 4.04 1.43 -9.82
CA ASN A 25 2.86 2.29 -9.73
C ASN A 25 2.60 2.73 -8.28
N LEU A 26 2.71 1.82 -7.31
CA LEU A 26 2.58 2.15 -5.89
C LEU A 26 3.65 3.16 -5.44
N LYS A 27 4.92 2.95 -5.79
CA LYS A 27 6.00 3.92 -5.50
C LYS A 27 5.70 5.30 -6.09
N THR A 28 5.18 5.33 -7.32
CA THR A 28 4.80 6.59 -7.99
C THR A 28 3.66 7.31 -7.26
N ILE A 29 2.62 6.57 -6.85
CA ILE A 29 1.48 7.13 -6.11
C ILE A 29 1.92 7.65 -4.75
N PHE A 30 2.65 6.85 -3.97
CA PHE A 30 3.12 7.25 -2.65
C PHE A 30 4.13 8.39 -2.70
N GLY A 31 4.96 8.48 -3.75
CA GLY A 31 5.81 9.65 -3.98
C GLY A 31 5.01 10.93 -4.25
N LYS A 32 3.87 10.84 -4.95
CA LYS A 32 2.95 11.98 -5.12
C LYS A 32 2.18 12.33 -3.84
N ILE A 33 1.87 11.34 -3.00
CA ILE A 33 1.25 11.59 -1.70
C ILE A 33 2.25 12.30 -0.79
N HIS A 34 3.46 11.77 -0.66
CA HIS A 34 4.55 12.37 0.12
C HIS A 34 4.82 13.81 -0.30
N SER A 35 4.93 14.09 -1.60
CA SER A 35 5.18 15.46 -2.10
C SER A 35 4.05 16.47 -1.81
N ARG A 36 2.86 16.00 -1.45
CA ARG A 36 1.70 16.82 -1.07
C ARG A 36 1.52 16.98 0.45
N LEU A 37 2.30 16.27 1.26
CA LEU A 37 2.26 16.42 2.71
C LEU A 37 2.82 17.78 3.14
N THR A 38 2.49 18.19 4.36
CA THR A 38 3.16 19.34 5.00
C THR A 38 4.64 19.04 5.18
N LYS A 39 5.47 20.09 5.28
CA LYS A 39 6.93 19.93 5.39
C LYS A 39 7.34 19.07 6.60
N ASP A 40 6.66 19.24 7.74
CA ASP A 40 6.93 18.43 8.94
C ASP A 40 6.60 16.95 8.72
N ALA A 41 5.48 16.66 8.05
CA ALA A 41 5.11 15.29 7.72
C ALA A 41 6.03 14.68 6.65
N GLN A 42 6.50 15.48 5.68
CA GLN A 42 7.51 15.03 4.72
C GLN A 42 8.81 14.63 5.39
N ASN A 43 9.28 15.41 6.37
CA ASN A 43 10.47 15.12 7.16
C ASN A 43 10.27 13.89 8.05
N TYR A 44 9.08 13.73 8.65
CA TYR A 44 8.75 12.55 9.44
C TYR A 44 8.79 11.27 8.59
N TYR A 45 8.21 11.32 7.39
CA TYR A 45 8.22 10.22 6.42
C TYR A 45 9.39 10.29 5.44
N GLU A 46 10.50 10.92 5.82
CA GLU A 46 11.66 11.01 4.95
C GLU A 46 12.21 9.60 4.71
N ASP A 47 12.15 9.17 3.45
CA ASP A 47 12.59 7.84 3.06
C ASP A 47 14.03 7.89 2.57
N ASN A 48 14.95 7.49 3.46
CA ASN A 48 16.37 7.35 3.17
C ASN A 48 16.69 6.07 2.39
N ASP A 49 15.68 5.23 2.08
CA ASP A 49 15.86 4.10 1.20
C ASP A 49 16.17 4.58 -0.23
N THR A 50 17.24 4.03 -0.80
CA THR A 50 17.60 4.16 -2.22
C THR A 50 16.40 3.88 -3.16
N ASP A 51 15.51 2.99 -2.74
CA ASP A 51 14.38 2.52 -3.54
C ASP A 51 13.11 3.37 -3.39
N LYS A 52 13.12 4.38 -2.50
CA LYS A 52 11.98 5.28 -2.20
C LYS A 52 10.66 4.52 -2.09
N ASN A 53 10.63 3.50 -1.25
CA ASN A 53 9.45 2.66 -1.10
C ASN A 53 8.34 3.37 -0.31
N TYR A 54 8.70 4.28 0.58
CA TYR A 54 7.81 4.97 1.52
C TYR A 54 7.15 4.02 2.52
N TYR A 55 7.88 3.02 3.03
CA TYR A 55 7.31 1.96 3.89
C TYR A 55 6.50 2.51 5.08
N GLN A 56 7.04 3.48 5.82
CA GLN A 56 6.33 4.05 6.98
C GLN A 56 5.03 4.76 6.56
N LEU A 57 5.08 5.55 5.49
CA LEU A 57 3.89 6.22 4.95
C LEU A 57 2.85 5.21 4.45
N ARG A 58 3.27 4.12 3.80
CA ARG A 58 2.38 3.06 3.33
C ARG A 58 1.72 2.30 4.49
N GLU A 59 2.46 2.02 5.56
CA GLU A 59 1.92 1.37 6.76
C GLU A 59 0.86 2.24 7.44
N ASP A 60 1.17 3.52 7.66
CA ASP A 60 0.25 4.45 8.32
C ASP A 60 -0.98 4.72 7.44
N TRP A 61 -0.79 4.86 6.13
CA TRP A 61 -1.89 4.97 5.18
C TRP A 61 -2.80 3.75 5.26
N TRP A 62 -2.24 2.54 5.26
CA TRP A 62 -3.02 1.31 5.40
C TRP A 62 -3.75 1.26 6.74
N LYS A 63 -3.09 1.62 7.83
CA LYS A 63 -3.68 1.63 9.18
C LYS A 63 -4.92 2.52 9.26
N VAL A 64 -4.90 3.68 8.60
CA VAL A 64 -6.02 4.65 8.61
C VAL A 64 -7.17 4.20 7.71
N HIS A 65 -6.90 3.58 6.56
CA HIS A 65 -7.92 3.32 5.54
C HIS A 65 -8.37 1.85 5.46
N ARG A 66 -7.72 0.92 6.18
CA ARG A 66 -8.02 -0.53 6.12
C ARG A 66 -9.48 -0.87 6.38
N ASP A 67 -10.16 -0.11 7.23
CA ASP A 67 -11.56 -0.39 7.57
C ASP A 67 -12.49 0.01 6.40
N GLN A 68 -12.19 1.11 5.70
CA GLN A 68 -12.92 1.50 4.47
C GLN A 68 -12.64 0.53 3.32
N VAL A 69 -11.40 0.05 3.21
CA VAL A 69 -11.05 -1.01 2.24
C VAL A 69 -11.83 -2.28 2.55
N TRP A 70 -11.94 -2.66 3.82
CA TRP A 70 -12.71 -3.82 4.25
C TRP A 70 -14.21 -3.67 3.96
N GLU A 71 -14.79 -2.50 4.23
CA GLU A 71 -16.17 -2.17 3.90
C GLU A 71 -16.44 -2.33 2.40
N ALA A 72 -15.54 -1.83 1.55
CA ALA A 72 -15.66 -1.98 0.10
C ALA A 72 -15.56 -3.44 -0.36
N ILE A 73 -14.66 -4.24 0.23
CA ILE A 73 -14.50 -5.68 -0.08
C ILE A 73 -15.75 -6.46 0.32
N THR A 74 -16.38 -6.09 1.44
CA THR A 74 -17.53 -6.79 2.01
C THR A 74 -18.88 -6.24 1.55
N CYS A 75 -18.89 -5.32 0.57
CA CYS A 75 -20.11 -4.69 0.06
C CYS A 75 -21.18 -5.71 -0.42
N GLU A 76 -20.75 -6.86 -0.94
CA GLU A 76 -21.64 -7.92 -1.42
C GLU A 76 -21.76 -9.13 -0.45
N ALA A 77 -21.15 -9.03 0.73
CA ALA A 77 -21.21 -10.09 1.74
C ALA A 77 -22.63 -10.23 2.28
N LYS A 78 -23.13 -11.47 2.37
CA LYS A 78 -24.46 -11.76 2.93
C LYS A 78 -24.41 -11.77 4.46
N SER A 79 -25.58 -11.70 5.08
CA SER A 79 -25.74 -11.76 6.54
C SER A 79 -25.13 -13.01 7.19
N ASP A 80 -24.94 -14.09 6.42
CA ASP A 80 -24.36 -15.35 6.87
C ASP A 80 -22.83 -15.42 6.61
N ASP A 81 -22.27 -14.49 5.84
CA ASP A 81 -20.84 -14.39 5.52
C ASP A 81 -20.10 -13.59 6.61
N LYS A 82 -20.28 -13.99 7.87
CA LYS A 82 -19.71 -13.30 9.04
C LYS A 82 -18.31 -13.83 9.37
N TYR A 83 -17.41 -12.90 9.60
CA TYR A 83 -16.11 -13.18 10.22
C TYR A 83 -16.30 -13.29 11.74
N ASN A 84 -15.97 -14.46 12.31
CA ASN A 84 -16.11 -14.74 13.75
C ASN A 84 -14.88 -14.28 14.55
#